data_AF-A0A9R1L9D6-F1
#
_entry.id   AF-A0A9R1L9D6-F1
#
_cell.length_a   1.000
_cell.length_b   1.000
_cell.length_c   1.000
_cell.angle_alpha   90.00
_cell.angle_beta   90.00
_cell.angle_gamma   90.00
#
_symmetry.space_group_name_H-M   'P 1'
#
loop_
_entity.id
_entity.type
_entity.pdbx_description
1 polymer ?
#
loop_
_entity_poly.entity_id
_entity_poly.type
_entity_poly.pdbx_seq_one_letter_code
_entity_poly.pdbx_strand_id
1 'polypeptide(L)'
;MSAVIQKVQSDKSGLTGACTSLLTGFEATLLTSAALTAEVNALKGSLERSESELGRAKKQLEDKEGATAEVATLKEAVSKAENSAALERAEREKQEARVAEVRQELQALVEKHESLERDSKTRESKLALALQSAKTAKAESQKALQEIEAMKKIAAGAFTDLPRSVSDASAFYRAEEGGSTEKVFWSQYAETEHPVPLSNQLKQLVELHKVAEQAMKGLIVRLWSGEAMPGSYFGLVRRLVDACPWIEVIKRSVCIEGARRALARAKVHWGKLDAEKFLTDAPPPGKEYRTPEMYYKGVLKGARLIAEECPKM
;
A
#
# COMPACT_ATOMS: atom_id res chain seq x y z
N MET A 1 161.96 -94.05 36.67
CA MET A 1 161.65 -92.82 35.91
C MET A 1 160.60 -93.12 34.83
N SER A 2 159.31 -93.27 35.20
CA SER A 2 158.24 -93.48 34.21
C SER A 2 156.92 -92.79 34.60
N ALA A 3 156.99 -91.72 35.40
CA ALA A 3 155.82 -90.96 35.87
C ALA A 3 155.72 -89.55 35.26
N VAL A 4 156.71 -89.11 34.49
CA VAL A 4 156.82 -87.70 34.05
C VAL A 4 156.38 -87.48 32.59
N ILE A 5 156.50 -88.50 31.71
CA ILE A 5 156.22 -88.32 30.27
C ILE A 5 154.71 -88.36 29.95
N GLN A 6 153.89 -89.08 30.73
CA GLN A 6 152.45 -89.19 30.46
C GLN A 6 151.64 -87.96 30.90
N LYS A 7 152.21 -87.07 31.72
CA LYS A 7 151.51 -85.86 32.20
C LYS A 7 151.62 -84.69 31.20
N VAL A 8 152.68 -84.63 30.41
CA VAL A 8 152.93 -83.50 29.49
C VAL A 8 152.10 -83.60 28.19
N GLN A 9 151.71 -84.80 27.73
CA GLN A 9 150.86 -84.93 26.54
C GLN A 9 149.39 -84.64 26.79
N SER A 10 148.88 -84.82 28.02
CA SER A 10 147.49 -84.54 28.36
C SER A 10 147.19 -83.03 28.43
N ASP A 11 148.17 -82.23 28.83
CA ASP A 11 147.96 -80.79 29.05
C ASP A 11 147.97 -79.98 27.73
N LYS A 12 148.57 -80.51 26.66
CA LYS A 12 148.63 -79.82 25.35
C LYS A 12 147.33 -79.94 24.54
N SER A 13 146.63 -81.08 24.63
CA SER A 13 145.33 -81.27 23.96
C SER A 13 144.19 -80.49 24.64
N GLY A 14 144.32 -80.18 25.94
CA GLY A 14 143.34 -79.36 26.66
C GLY A 14 143.36 -77.88 26.25
N LEU A 15 144.54 -77.32 25.95
CA LEU A 15 144.68 -75.90 25.64
C LEU A 15 144.14 -75.53 24.24
N THR A 16 144.27 -76.43 23.26
CA THR A 16 143.80 -76.17 21.89
C THR A 16 142.27 -76.22 21.78
N GLY A 17 141.60 -77.08 22.56
CA GLY A 17 140.14 -77.12 22.64
C GLY A 17 139.51 -75.90 23.33
N ALA A 18 140.22 -75.30 24.30
CA ALA A 18 139.76 -74.12 25.01
C ALA A 18 139.77 -72.86 24.12
N CYS A 19 140.77 -72.70 23.23
CA CYS A 19 140.88 -71.52 22.36
C CYS A 19 139.81 -71.47 21.25
N THR A 20 139.37 -72.60 20.69
CA THR A 20 138.30 -72.62 19.68
C THR A 20 136.92 -72.36 20.27
N SER A 21 136.61 -72.88 21.46
CA SER A 21 135.32 -72.65 22.12
C SER A 21 135.11 -71.19 22.55
N LEU A 22 136.19 -70.51 22.97
CA LEU A 22 136.13 -69.10 23.34
C LEU A 22 135.83 -68.19 22.14
N LEU A 23 136.41 -68.49 20.98
CA LEU A 23 136.24 -67.66 19.78
C LEU A 23 134.84 -67.80 19.17
N THR A 24 134.30 -69.02 19.11
CA THR A 24 132.89 -69.26 18.72
C THR A 24 131.90 -68.66 19.72
N GLY A 25 132.26 -68.62 21.01
CA GLY A 25 131.47 -67.96 22.03
C GLY A 25 131.39 -66.44 21.82
N PHE A 26 132.50 -65.79 21.49
CA PHE A 26 132.53 -64.35 21.22
C PHE A 26 131.78 -63.96 19.94
N GLU A 27 131.89 -64.74 18.86
CA GLU A 27 131.11 -64.48 17.63
C GLU A 27 129.60 -64.66 17.85
N ALA A 28 129.17 -65.69 18.60
CA ALA A 28 127.77 -65.87 18.97
C ALA A 28 127.26 -64.72 19.86
N THR A 29 128.10 -64.21 20.76
CA THR A 29 127.77 -63.09 21.65
C THR A 29 127.68 -61.75 20.88
N LEU A 30 128.49 -61.57 19.84
CA LEU A 30 128.44 -60.38 18.98
C LEU A 30 127.21 -60.39 18.06
N LEU A 31 126.88 -61.55 17.46
CA LEU A 31 125.69 -61.71 16.63
C LEU A 31 124.39 -61.54 17.44
N THR A 32 124.36 -61.97 18.70
CA THR A 32 123.22 -61.76 19.60
C THR A 32 123.09 -60.30 20.06
N SER A 33 124.20 -59.57 20.28
CA SER A 33 124.13 -58.14 20.60
C SER A 33 123.67 -57.29 19.41
N ALA A 34 124.10 -57.65 18.19
CA ALA A 34 123.61 -57.02 16.96
C ALA A 34 122.11 -57.30 16.71
N ALA A 35 121.65 -58.53 16.99
CA ALA A 35 120.23 -58.88 16.92
C ALA A 35 119.38 -58.12 17.96
N LEU A 36 119.85 -58.03 19.21
CA LEU A 36 119.20 -57.22 20.25
C LEU A 36 119.14 -55.73 19.88
N THR A 37 120.19 -55.20 19.25
CA THR A 37 120.22 -53.79 18.80
C THR A 37 119.23 -53.55 17.64
N ALA A 38 119.07 -54.53 16.74
CA ALA A 38 118.06 -54.47 15.68
C ALA A 38 116.63 -54.56 16.24
N GLU A 39 116.39 -55.41 17.25
CA GLU A 39 115.11 -55.49 17.95
C GLU A 39 114.79 -54.20 18.72
N VAL A 40 115.76 -53.60 19.41
CA VAL A 40 115.58 -52.32 20.10
C VAL A 40 115.24 -51.20 19.11
N ASN A 41 115.88 -51.15 17.94
CA ASN A 41 115.56 -50.17 16.90
C ASN A 41 114.20 -50.42 16.24
N ALA A 42 113.81 -51.69 16.04
CA ALA A 42 112.49 -52.06 15.53
C ALA A 42 111.39 -51.71 16.55
N LEU A 43 111.63 -51.96 17.84
CA LEU A 43 110.74 -51.57 18.93
C LEU A 43 110.63 -50.05 19.05
N LYS A 44 111.73 -49.31 18.92
CA LYS A 44 111.71 -47.84 18.90
C LYS A 44 110.89 -47.29 17.73
N GLY A 45 111.09 -47.81 16.52
CA GLY A 45 110.28 -47.41 15.37
C GLY A 45 108.80 -47.81 15.50
N SER A 46 108.51 -48.92 16.19
CA SER A 46 107.13 -49.30 16.51
C SER A 46 106.49 -48.40 17.56
N LEU A 47 107.27 -47.95 18.55
CA LEU A 47 106.83 -47.02 19.57
C LEU A 47 106.51 -45.64 18.96
N GLU A 48 107.40 -45.08 18.15
CA GLU A 48 107.19 -43.78 17.47
C GLU A 48 105.98 -43.81 16.52
N ARG A 49 105.75 -44.94 15.82
CA ARG A 49 104.54 -45.16 15.01
C ARG A 49 103.29 -45.20 15.89
N SER A 50 103.32 -45.94 17.00
CA SER A 50 102.20 -46.03 17.93
C SER A 50 101.87 -44.69 18.60
N GLU A 51 102.87 -43.86 18.92
CA GLU A 51 102.67 -42.52 19.46
C GLU A 51 102.04 -41.57 18.43
N SER A 52 102.49 -41.63 17.17
CA SER A 52 101.92 -40.82 16.08
C SER A 52 100.49 -41.25 15.72
N GLU A 53 100.17 -42.54 15.84
CA GLU A 53 98.82 -43.08 15.67
C GLU A 53 97.92 -42.70 16.85
N LEU A 54 98.44 -42.76 18.08
CA LEU A 54 97.73 -42.36 19.30
C LEU A 54 97.43 -40.85 19.31
N GLY A 55 98.35 -40.02 18.83
CA GLY A 55 98.12 -38.57 18.65
C GLY A 55 97.01 -38.27 17.63
N ARG A 56 96.97 -38.99 16.50
CA ARG A 56 95.89 -38.87 15.51
C ARG A 56 94.56 -39.40 16.04
N ALA A 57 94.58 -40.53 16.76
CA ALA A 57 93.39 -41.09 17.38
C ALA A 57 92.82 -40.16 18.47
N LYS A 58 93.70 -39.53 19.27
CA LYS A 58 93.30 -38.54 20.28
C LYS A 58 92.63 -37.32 19.67
N LYS A 59 93.23 -36.76 18.60
CA LYS A 59 92.63 -35.62 17.88
C LYS A 59 91.29 -35.97 17.23
N GLN A 60 91.17 -37.16 16.63
CA GLN A 60 89.90 -37.65 16.09
C GLN A 60 88.85 -37.91 17.17
N LEU A 61 89.25 -38.29 18.38
CA LEU A 61 88.33 -38.44 19.50
C LEU A 61 87.79 -37.08 19.94
N GLU A 62 88.66 -36.08 20.10
CA GLU A 62 88.30 -34.69 20.44
C GLU A 62 87.38 -34.06 19.37
N ASP A 63 87.68 -34.25 18.09
CA ASP A 63 86.85 -33.77 16.98
C ASP A 63 85.47 -34.48 16.94
N LYS A 64 85.43 -35.79 17.23
CA LYS A 64 84.17 -36.55 17.33
C LYS A 64 83.35 -36.15 18.55
N GLU A 65 83.99 -35.87 19.67
CA GLU A 65 83.33 -35.34 20.88
C GLU A 65 82.71 -33.96 20.61
N GLY A 66 83.44 -33.06 19.94
CA GLY A 66 82.92 -31.77 19.47
C GLY A 66 81.72 -31.92 18.52
N ALA A 67 81.83 -32.80 17.52
CA ALA A 67 80.73 -33.10 16.60
C ALA A 67 79.52 -33.73 17.31
N THR A 68 79.72 -34.57 18.32
CA THR A 68 78.60 -35.12 19.12
C THR A 68 77.90 -34.05 19.95
N ALA A 69 78.63 -33.05 20.46
CA ALA A 69 78.04 -31.92 21.16
C ALA A 69 77.23 -31.02 20.22
N GLU A 70 77.73 -30.74 19.00
CA GLU A 70 76.99 -30.00 17.97
C GLU A 70 75.75 -30.76 17.47
N VAL A 71 75.86 -32.07 17.27
CA VAL A 71 74.70 -32.90 16.90
C VAL A 71 73.64 -32.92 18.00
N ALA A 72 74.06 -32.92 19.27
CA ALA A 72 73.13 -32.84 20.39
C ALA A 72 72.39 -31.49 20.45
N THR A 73 73.11 -30.37 20.25
CA THR A 73 72.48 -29.03 20.23
C THR A 73 71.58 -28.83 19.01
N LEU A 74 71.96 -29.34 17.83
CA LEU A 74 71.12 -29.31 16.64
C LEU A 74 69.86 -30.18 16.81
N LYS A 75 69.96 -31.35 17.46
CA LYS A 75 68.81 -32.22 17.73
C LYS A 75 67.82 -31.57 18.72
N GLU A 76 68.33 -30.88 19.73
CA GLU A 76 67.54 -30.06 20.65
C GLU A 76 66.85 -28.91 19.89
N ALA A 77 67.56 -28.22 18.99
CA ALA A 77 66.99 -27.13 18.19
C ALA A 77 65.93 -27.61 17.19
N VAL A 78 66.15 -28.74 16.52
CA VAL A 78 65.19 -29.36 15.59
C VAL A 78 63.92 -29.75 16.33
N SER A 79 64.02 -30.41 17.49
CA SER A 79 62.82 -30.80 18.25
C SER A 79 62.02 -29.58 18.75
N LYS A 80 62.69 -28.50 19.17
CA LYS A 80 62.02 -27.23 19.50
C LYS A 80 61.32 -26.61 18.29
N ALA A 81 61.97 -26.58 17.13
CA ALA A 81 61.41 -26.05 15.89
C ALA A 81 60.22 -26.87 15.37
N GLU A 82 60.28 -28.20 15.48
CA GLU A 82 59.17 -29.10 15.14
C GLU A 82 57.95 -28.85 16.03
N ASN A 83 58.16 -28.71 17.34
CA ASN A 83 57.10 -28.42 18.30
C ASN A 83 56.47 -27.04 18.04
N SER A 84 57.27 -26.00 17.77
CA SER A 84 56.73 -24.67 17.44
C SER A 84 55.99 -24.66 16.10
N ALA A 85 56.48 -25.40 15.10
CA ALA A 85 55.81 -25.54 13.82
C ALA A 85 54.49 -26.31 13.94
N ALA A 86 54.40 -27.31 14.82
CA ALA A 86 53.15 -28.01 15.10
C ALA A 86 52.11 -27.08 15.74
N LEU A 87 52.52 -26.26 16.72
CA LEU A 87 51.64 -25.26 17.35
C LEU A 87 51.15 -24.21 16.34
N GLU A 88 52.02 -23.69 15.47
CA GLU A 88 51.62 -22.74 14.44
C GLU A 88 50.64 -23.35 13.43
N ARG A 89 50.80 -24.63 13.05
CA ARG A 89 49.85 -25.30 12.14
C ARG A 89 48.48 -25.44 12.77
N ALA A 90 48.41 -25.86 14.04
CA ALA A 90 47.14 -25.96 14.75
C ALA A 90 46.42 -24.60 14.88
N GLU A 91 47.17 -23.52 15.14
CA GLU A 91 46.57 -22.18 15.20
C GLU A 91 46.15 -21.67 13.81
N ARG A 92 46.92 -21.95 12.74
CA ARG A 92 46.53 -21.62 11.36
C ARG A 92 45.25 -22.36 10.96
N GLU A 93 45.13 -23.66 11.25
CA GLU A 93 43.91 -24.43 10.98
C GLU A 93 42.70 -23.83 11.70
N LYS A 94 42.86 -23.42 12.97
CA LYS A 94 41.81 -22.75 13.73
C LYS A 94 41.42 -21.39 13.13
N GLN A 95 42.38 -20.60 12.66
CA GLN A 95 42.11 -19.34 11.98
C GLN A 95 41.43 -19.56 10.62
N GLU A 96 41.84 -20.58 9.88
CA GLU A 96 41.23 -20.93 8.60
C GLU A 96 39.76 -21.37 8.77
N ALA A 97 39.46 -22.15 9.80
CA ALA A 97 38.08 -22.50 10.16
C ALA A 97 37.22 -21.26 10.48
N ARG A 98 37.76 -20.30 11.25
CA ARG A 98 37.07 -19.03 11.55
C ARG A 98 36.85 -18.18 10.31
N VAL A 99 37.83 -18.14 9.39
CA VAL A 99 37.69 -17.42 8.11
C VAL A 99 36.63 -18.08 7.23
N ALA A 100 36.52 -19.41 7.23
CA ALA A 100 35.47 -20.12 6.51
C ALA A 100 34.08 -19.80 7.06
N GLU A 101 33.91 -19.78 8.38
CA GLU A 101 32.65 -19.41 9.06
C GLU A 101 32.25 -17.96 8.71
N VAL A 102 33.17 -17.00 8.85
CA VAL A 102 32.92 -15.59 8.50
C VAL A 102 32.54 -15.43 7.03
N ARG A 103 33.17 -16.18 6.11
CA ARG A 103 32.82 -16.14 4.69
C ARG A 103 31.39 -16.65 4.44
N GLN A 104 30.98 -17.71 5.13
CA GLN A 104 29.63 -18.24 5.02
C GLN A 104 28.58 -17.26 5.58
N GLU A 105 28.84 -16.64 6.73
CA GLU A 105 27.97 -15.61 7.30
C GLU A 105 27.86 -14.38 6.39
N LEU A 106 28.98 -13.94 5.81
CA LEU A 106 28.99 -12.82 4.87
C LEU A 106 28.12 -13.12 3.64
N GLN A 107 28.23 -14.33 3.09
CA GLN A 107 27.41 -14.75 1.95
C GLN A 107 25.91 -14.77 2.31
N ALA A 108 25.55 -15.36 3.46
CA ALA A 108 24.17 -15.38 3.93
C ALA A 108 23.60 -13.96 4.14
N LEU A 109 24.43 -13.02 4.60
CA LEU A 109 24.03 -11.63 4.80
C LEU A 109 23.85 -10.89 3.48
N VAL A 110 24.68 -11.17 2.47
CA VAL A 110 24.50 -10.65 1.10
C VAL A 110 23.19 -11.13 0.50
N GLU A 111 22.89 -12.43 0.55
CA GLU A 111 21.65 -13.00 0.03
C GLU A 111 20.41 -12.38 0.70
N LYS A 112 20.46 -12.18 2.02
CA LYS A 112 19.40 -11.50 2.77
C LYS A 112 19.24 -10.04 2.36
N HIS A 113 20.34 -9.32 2.13
CA HIS A 113 20.29 -7.92 1.70
C HIS A 113 19.65 -7.80 0.32
N GLU A 114 20.03 -8.64 -0.64
CA GLU A 114 19.42 -8.64 -1.97
C GLU A 114 17.92 -8.96 -1.90
N SER A 115 17.50 -9.90 -1.05
CA SER A 115 16.06 -10.19 -0.85
C SER A 115 15.32 -8.96 -0.32
N LEU A 116 15.88 -8.28 0.68
CA LEU A 116 15.28 -7.06 1.25
C LEU A 116 15.22 -5.92 0.23
N GLU A 117 16.21 -5.79 -0.64
CA GLU A 117 16.22 -4.78 -1.69
C GLU A 117 15.08 -5.03 -2.71
N ARG A 118 14.89 -6.29 -3.13
CA ARG A 118 13.76 -6.68 -4.00
C ARG A 118 12.41 -6.42 -3.34
N ASP A 119 12.28 -6.73 -2.05
CA ASP A 119 11.08 -6.46 -1.27
C ASP A 119 10.80 -4.95 -1.12
N SER A 120 11.84 -4.14 -0.89
CA SER A 120 11.73 -2.67 -0.82
C SER A 120 11.19 -2.11 -2.12
N LYS A 121 11.81 -2.48 -3.26
CA LYS A 121 11.37 -2.06 -4.60
C LYS A 121 9.92 -2.47 -4.88
N THR A 122 9.52 -3.66 -4.43
CA THR A 122 8.13 -4.14 -4.57
C THR A 122 7.15 -3.34 -3.71
N ARG A 123 7.53 -2.98 -2.48
CA ARG A 123 6.69 -2.14 -1.61
C ARG A 123 6.59 -0.72 -2.15
N GLU A 124 7.67 -0.15 -2.67
CA GLU A 124 7.68 1.17 -3.30
C GLU A 124 6.73 1.24 -4.50
N SER A 125 6.73 0.24 -5.38
CA SER A 125 5.81 0.20 -6.52
C SER A 125 4.34 0.04 -6.09
N LYS A 126 4.06 -0.77 -5.07
CA LYS A 126 2.72 -0.88 -4.46
C LYS A 126 2.25 0.43 -3.82
N LEU A 127 3.13 1.13 -3.09
CA LEU A 127 2.82 2.42 -2.48
C LEU A 127 2.55 3.50 -3.54
N ALA A 128 3.31 3.51 -4.63
CA ALA A 128 3.07 4.42 -5.75
C ALA A 128 1.69 4.19 -6.40
N LEU A 129 1.33 2.92 -6.64
CA LEU A 129 0.00 2.54 -7.15
C LEU A 129 -1.12 2.95 -6.19
N ALA A 130 -0.96 2.70 -4.89
CA ALA A 130 -1.94 3.08 -3.88
C ALA A 130 -2.13 4.60 -3.80
N LEU A 131 -1.04 5.38 -3.87
CA LEU A 131 -1.11 6.84 -3.90
C LEU A 131 -1.81 7.36 -5.16
N GLN A 132 -1.56 6.75 -6.32
CA GLN A 132 -2.25 7.13 -7.55
C GLN A 132 -3.75 6.84 -7.45
N SER A 133 -4.12 5.64 -6.98
CA SER A 133 -5.53 5.27 -6.77
C SER A 133 -6.23 6.16 -5.73
N ALA A 134 -5.52 6.57 -4.67
CA ALA A 134 -6.08 7.48 -3.67
C ALA A 134 -6.31 8.89 -4.25
N LYS A 135 -5.41 9.36 -5.12
CA LYS A 135 -5.58 10.65 -5.83
C LYS A 135 -6.79 10.64 -6.77
N THR A 136 -6.98 9.56 -7.52
CA THR A 136 -8.14 9.43 -8.42
C THR A 136 -9.44 9.37 -7.62
N ALA A 137 -9.50 8.53 -6.57
CA ALA A 137 -10.67 8.45 -5.70
C ALA A 137 -11.01 9.79 -5.02
N LYS A 138 -9.99 10.57 -4.64
CA LYS A 138 -10.19 11.92 -4.11
C LYS A 138 -10.79 12.87 -5.14
N ALA A 139 -10.29 12.84 -6.39
CA ALA A 139 -10.83 13.67 -7.47
C ALA A 139 -12.29 13.33 -7.78
N GLU A 140 -12.64 12.04 -7.82
CA GLU A 140 -14.02 11.57 -8.00
C GLU A 140 -14.93 12.02 -6.86
N SER A 141 -14.47 11.89 -5.62
CA SER A 141 -15.23 12.33 -4.44
C SER A 141 -15.45 13.85 -4.42
N GLN A 142 -14.43 14.63 -4.83
CA GLN A 142 -14.56 16.09 -4.97
C GLN A 142 -15.56 16.49 -6.04
N LYS A 143 -15.57 15.79 -7.19
CA LYS A 143 -16.56 16.00 -8.24
C LYS A 143 -17.98 15.72 -7.74
N ALA A 144 -18.21 14.59 -7.07
CA ALA A 144 -19.51 14.26 -6.50
C ALA A 144 -19.99 15.32 -5.48
N LEU A 145 -19.08 15.87 -4.69
CA LEU A 145 -19.41 16.93 -3.74
C LEU A 145 -19.84 18.23 -4.44
N GLN A 146 -19.20 18.60 -5.55
CA GLN A 146 -19.62 19.76 -6.36
C GLN A 146 -21.01 19.55 -6.98
N GLU A 147 -21.30 18.34 -7.47
CA GLU A 147 -22.62 17.98 -8.00
C GLU A 147 -23.72 18.07 -6.93
N ILE A 148 -23.44 17.61 -5.70
CA ILE A 148 -24.35 17.76 -4.56
C ILE A 148 -24.58 19.24 -4.21
N GLU A 149 -23.53 20.06 -4.20
CA GLU A 149 -23.68 21.49 -3.91
C GLU A 149 -24.49 22.22 -4.99
N ALA A 150 -24.29 21.87 -6.26
CA ALA A 150 -25.07 22.39 -7.37
C ALA A 150 -26.55 22.01 -7.24
N MET A 151 -26.85 20.73 -6.96
CA MET A 151 -28.22 20.27 -6.70
C MET A 151 -28.87 21.02 -5.53
N LYS A 152 -28.12 21.28 -4.46
CA LYS A 152 -28.62 22.05 -3.31
C LYS A 152 -28.99 23.49 -3.70
N LYS A 153 -28.20 24.15 -4.54
CA LYS A 153 -28.50 25.51 -5.04
C LYS A 153 -29.75 25.55 -5.91
N ILE A 154 -29.92 24.56 -6.80
CA ILE A 154 -31.12 24.42 -7.64
C ILE A 154 -32.35 24.18 -6.77
N ALA A 155 -32.25 23.27 -5.80
CA ALA A 155 -33.32 22.97 -4.86
C ALA A 155 -33.74 24.23 -4.06
N ALA A 156 -32.78 25.01 -3.56
CA ALA A 156 -33.08 26.24 -2.82
C ALA A 156 -33.96 27.22 -3.63
N GLY A 157 -33.80 27.28 -4.96
CA GLY A 157 -34.66 28.06 -5.86
C GLY A 157 -36.00 27.39 -6.15
N ALA A 158 -36.04 26.07 -6.37
CA ALA A 158 -37.28 25.35 -6.70
C ALA A 158 -38.27 25.25 -5.52
N PHE A 159 -37.77 25.37 -4.29
CA PHE A 159 -38.57 25.24 -3.07
C PHE A 159 -38.86 26.58 -2.37
N THR A 160 -38.65 27.74 -3.01
CA THR A 160 -38.88 29.05 -2.38
C THR A 160 -40.31 29.23 -1.88
N ASP A 161 -41.29 28.75 -2.66
CA ASP A 161 -42.72 28.87 -2.32
C ASP A 161 -43.25 27.67 -1.53
N LEU A 162 -42.47 26.58 -1.44
CA LEU A 162 -42.89 25.35 -0.78
C LEU A 162 -43.32 25.57 0.67
N PRO A 163 -42.59 26.32 1.53
CA PRO A 163 -43.03 26.56 2.91
C PRO A 163 -44.43 27.14 2.99
N ARG A 164 -44.76 28.09 2.12
CA ARG A 164 -46.08 28.73 2.09
C ARG A 164 -47.16 27.76 1.62
N SER A 165 -46.92 27.02 0.55
CA SER A 165 -47.87 26.00 0.08
C SER A 165 -48.11 24.88 1.11
N VAL A 166 -47.08 24.50 1.86
CA VAL A 166 -47.19 23.53 2.96
C VAL A 166 -48.02 24.11 4.12
N SER A 167 -47.79 25.36 4.50
CA SER A 167 -48.62 26.04 5.50
C SER A 167 -50.08 26.10 5.07
N ASP A 168 -50.35 26.49 3.82
CA ASP A 168 -51.71 26.56 3.27
C ASP A 168 -52.38 25.17 3.26
N ALA A 169 -51.67 24.13 2.81
CA ALA A 169 -52.16 22.75 2.83
C ALA A 169 -52.44 22.28 4.27
N SER A 170 -51.55 22.57 5.22
CA SER A 170 -51.73 22.20 6.62
C SER A 170 -52.95 22.89 7.26
N ALA A 171 -53.21 24.16 6.91
CA ALA A 171 -54.37 24.89 7.38
C ALA A 171 -55.66 24.33 6.77
N PHE A 172 -55.65 24.03 5.48
CA PHE A 172 -56.78 23.45 4.76
C PHE A 172 -57.21 22.10 5.37
N TYR A 173 -56.28 21.15 5.49
CA TYR A 173 -56.59 19.81 6.00
C TYR A 173 -56.88 19.78 7.51
N ARG A 174 -56.40 20.77 8.27
CA ARG A 174 -56.77 20.91 9.70
C ARG A 174 -58.26 21.23 9.86
N ALA A 175 -58.83 22.02 8.95
CA ALA A 175 -60.23 22.44 8.98
C ALA A 175 -61.21 21.36 8.47
N GLU A 176 -60.72 20.29 7.84
CA GLU A 176 -61.54 19.19 7.32
C GLU A 176 -62.13 18.33 8.46
N GLU A 177 -63.43 18.06 8.44
CA GLU A 177 -64.10 17.17 9.40
C GLU A 177 -63.78 15.70 9.10
N GLY A 178 -63.41 14.93 10.12
CA GLY A 178 -62.94 13.54 9.97
C GLY A 178 -61.42 13.38 10.03
N GLY A 179 -60.95 12.14 9.93
CA GLY A 179 -59.52 11.78 9.94
C GLY A 179 -59.08 11.25 8.58
N SER A 180 -58.59 12.12 7.70
CA SER A 180 -57.94 11.73 6.44
C SER A 180 -56.45 11.46 6.65
N THR A 181 -55.87 10.59 5.81
CA THR A 181 -54.43 10.30 5.82
C THR A 181 -53.59 11.54 5.54
N GLU A 182 -54.12 12.43 4.71
CA GLU A 182 -53.59 13.73 4.33
C GLU A 182 -53.56 14.68 5.53
N LYS A 183 -54.64 14.69 6.33
CA LYS A 183 -54.69 15.49 7.57
C LYS A 183 -53.62 15.08 8.57
N VAL A 184 -53.41 13.77 8.76
CA VAL A 184 -52.33 13.27 9.61
C VAL A 184 -50.96 13.65 9.05
N PHE A 185 -50.75 13.48 7.74
CA PHE A 185 -49.50 13.84 7.06
C PHE A 185 -49.18 15.34 7.16
N TRP A 186 -50.13 16.24 6.91
CA TRP A 186 -49.86 17.68 6.91
C TRP A 186 -49.75 18.28 8.32
N SER A 187 -50.38 17.64 9.32
CA SER A 187 -50.29 18.08 10.73
C SER A 187 -48.85 18.04 11.27
N GLN A 188 -48.00 17.16 10.73
CA GLN A 188 -46.61 17.01 11.19
C GLN A 188 -45.68 18.18 10.77
N TYR A 189 -46.16 19.09 9.90
CA TYR A 189 -45.40 20.24 9.39
C TYR A 189 -45.93 21.59 9.88
N ALA A 190 -46.88 21.58 10.82
CA ALA A 190 -47.53 22.79 11.32
C ALA A 190 -46.63 23.69 12.20
N GLU A 191 -45.52 23.16 12.73
CA GLU A 191 -44.75 23.81 13.81
C GLU A 191 -43.23 23.54 13.72
N THR A 192 -42.57 23.96 12.64
CA THR A 192 -41.09 23.79 12.57
C THR A 192 -40.37 25.11 12.33
N GLU A 193 -39.69 25.62 13.37
CA GLU A 193 -38.75 26.74 13.25
C GLU A 193 -37.41 26.35 12.60
N HIS A 194 -37.18 25.06 12.35
CA HIS A 194 -35.91 24.54 11.84
C HIS A 194 -35.94 24.30 10.32
N PRO A 195 -34.80 24.47 9.61
CA PRO A 195 -34.70 24.18 8.19
C PRO A 195 -35.06 22.71 7.92
N VAL A 196 -36.11 22.49 7.12
CA VAL A 196 -36.60 21.15 6.77
C VAL A 196 -35.57 20.43 5.89
N PRO A 197 -35.17 19.18 6.22
CA PRO A 197 -34.26 18.41 5.37
C PRO A 197 -34.80 18.23 3.94
N LEU A 198 -33.90 18.23 2.94
CA LEU A 198 -34.27 18.12 1.51
C LEU A 198 -35.16 16.90 1.19
N SER A 199 -34.91 15.76 1.84
CA SER A 199 -35.75 14.56 1.70
C SER A 199 -37.20 14.81 2.13
N ASN A 200 -37.41 15.56 3.20
CA ASN A 200 -38.74 15.93 3.66
C ASN A 200 -39.37 16.99 2.74
N GLN A 201 -38.60 17.94 2.21
CA GLN A 201 -39.08 18.89 1.19
C GLN A 201 -39.58 18.17 -0.07
N LEU A 202 -38.85 17.15 -0.54
CA LEU A 202 -39.27 16.32 -1.67
C LEU A 202 -40.58 15.56 -1.38
N LYS A 203 -40.74 14.99 -0.18
CA LYS A 203 -41.99 14.34 0.23
C LYS A 203 -43.17 15.31 0.25
N GLN A 204 -42.96 16.51 0.80
CA GLN A 204 -43.98 17.57 0.82
C GLN A 204 -44.40 17.95 -0.62
N LEU A 205 -43.44 18.11 -1.53
CA LEU A 205 -43.74 18.45 -2.93
C LEU A 205 -44.53 17.35 -3.64
N VAL A 206 -44.16 16.08 -3.42
CA VAL A 206 -44.85 14.92 -4.03
C VAL A 206 -46.29 14.82 -3.54
N GLU A 207 -46.54 14.95 -2.23
CA GLU A 207 -47.90 14.93 -1.71
C GLU A 207 -48.72 16.15 -2.17
N LEU A 208 -48.11 17.34 -2.25
CA LEU A 208 -48.78 18.51 -2.81
C LEU A 208 -49.19 18.30 -4.28
N HIS A 209 -48.31 17.70 -5.08
CA HIS A 209 -48.58 17.37 -6.48
C HIS A 209 -49.74 16.36 -6.61
N LYS A 210 -49.76 15.34 -5.76
CA LYS A 210 -50.84 14.34 -5.71
C LYS A 210 -52.19 14.97 -5.36
N VAL A 211 -52.22 15.86 -4.37
CA VAL A 211 -53.45 16.61 -4.01
C VAL A 211 -53.91 17.49 -5.17
N ALA A 212 -52.99 18.23 -5.81
CA ALA A 212 -53.31 19.06 -6.96
C ALA A 212 -53.85 18.25 -8.14
N GLU A 213 -53.27 17.07 -8.41
CA GLU A 213 -53.76 16.15 -9.44
C GLU A 213 -55.21 15.73 -9.18
N GLN A 214 -55.54 15.32 -7.95
CA GLN A 214 -56.89 14.90 -7.60
C GLN A 214 -57.89 16.06 -7.71
N ALA A 215 -57.51 17.26 -7.26
CA ALA A 215 -58.35 18.44 -7.40
C ALA A 215 -58.64 18.75 -8.88
N MET A 216 -57.62 18.67 -9.75
CA MET A 216 -57.80 18.85 -11.19
C MET A 216 -58.67 17.77 -11.82
N LYS A 217 -58.52 16.50 -11.42
CA LYS A 217 -59.43 15.44 -11.87
C LYS A 217 -60.87 15.74 -11.49
N GLY A 218 -61.10 16.14 -10.24
CA GLY A 218 -62.44 16.51 -9.77
C GLY A 218 -63.02 17.75 -10.47
N LEU A 219 -62.19 18.68 -10.93
CA LEU A 219 -62.63 19.80 -11.76
C LEU A 219 -63.00 19.34 -13.18
N ILE A 220 -62.17 18.50 -13.80
CA ILE A 220 -62.40 18.00 -15.16
C ILE A 220 -63.68 17.17 -15.23
N VAL A 221 -63.93 16.29 -14.25
CA VAL A 221 -65.18 15.50 -14.21
C VAL A 221 -66.42 16.40 -14.16
N ARG A 222 -66.36 17.52 -13.43
CA ARG A 222 -67.47 18.49 -13.32
C ARG A 222 -67.69 19.29 -14.60
N LEU A 223 -66.62 19.65 -15.30
CA LEU A 223 -66.71 20.46 -16.52
C LEU A 223 -66.96 19.64 -17.79
N TRP A 224 -66.50 18.38 -17.83
CA TRP A 224 -66.63 17.47 -18.98
C TRP A 224 -67.17 16.10 -18.55
N SER A 225 -68.40 16.09 -18.03
CA SER A 225 -69.09 14.85 -17.67
C SER A 225 -69.35 14.00 -18.92
N GLY A 226 -68.48 13.01 -19.19
CA GLY A 226 -68.61 12.06 -20.30
C GLY A 226 -67.37 11.92 -21.19
N GLU A 227 -66.39 12.81 -21.07
CA GLU A 227 -65.11 12.65 -21.78
C GLU A 227 -64.13 11.75 -21.02
N ALA A 228 -63.29 11.02 -21.76
CA ALA A 228 -62.26 10.18 -21.18
C ALA A 228 -61.27 11.02 -20.35
N MET A 229 -60.99 10.58 -19.12
CA MET A 229 -60.05 11.26 -18.24
C MET A 229 -58.63 11.25 -18.83
N PRO A 230 -57.87 12.36 -18.77
CA PRO A 230 -56.48 12.36 -19.19
C PRO A 230 -55.66 11.40 -18.31
N GLY A 231 -54.83 10.58 -18.95
CA GLY A 231 -54.03 9.56 -18.28
C GLY A 231 -52.74 10.08 -17.60
N SER A 232 -52.44 11.37 -17.70
CA SER A 232 -51.23 11.98 -17.12
C SER A 232 -51.52 13.36 -16.53
N TYR A 233 -50.70 13.78 -15.55
CA TYR A 233 -50.80 15.11 -14.95
C TYR A 233 -50.68 16.23 -15.99
N PHE A 234 -49.74 16.12 -16.92
CA PHE A 234 -49.61 17.06 -18.04
C PHE A 234 -50.90 17.12 -18.87
N GLY A 235 -51.53 15.97 -19.14
CA GLY A 235 -52.81 15.92 -19.84
C GLY A 235 -53.94 16.65 -19.08
N LEU A 236 -53.97 16.56 -17.75
CA LEU A 236 -54.92 17.32 -16.91
C LEU A 236 -54.69 18.83 -17.06
N VAL A 237 -53.45 19.28 -16.89
CA VAL A 237 -53.09 20.70 -17.04
C VAL A 237 -53.40 21.18 -18.45
N ARG A 238 -53.07 20.38 -19.47
CA ARG A 238 -53.31 20.72 -20.87
C ARG A 238 -54.79 20.88 -21.17
N ARG A 239 -55.65 19.96 -20.72
CA ARG A 239 -57.11 20.06 -20.90
C ARG A 239 -57.67 21.32 -20.25
N LEU A 240 -57.18 21.70 -19.07
CA LEU A 240 -57.61 22.94 -18.41
C LEU A 240 -57.18 24.20 -19.17
N VAL A 241 -55.95 24.23 -19.69
CA VAL A 241 -55.45 25.36 -20.48
C VAL A 241 -56.20 25.49 -21.81
N ASP A 242 -56.43 24.36 -22.49
CA ASP A 242 -57.16 24.34 -23.77
C ASP A 242 -58.65 24.68 -23.60
N ALA A 243 -59.19 24.55 -22.38
CA ALA A 243 -60.55 24.97 -22.05
C ALA A 243 -60.72 26.49 -21.93
N CYS A 244 -59.67 27.25 -21.63
CA CYS A 244 -59.78 28.69 -21.38
C CYS A 244 -60.44 29.46 -22.53
N PRO A 245 -60.07 29.26 -23.82
CA PRO A 245 -60.76 29.89 -24.94
C PRO A 245 -62.23 29.47 -25.05
N TRP A 246 -62.53 28.20 -24.78
CA TRP A 246 -63.90 27.68 -24.84
C TRP A 246 -64.80 28.27 -23.75
N ILE A 247 -64.27 28.46 -22.53
CA ILE A 247 -64.98 29.13 -21.43
C ILE A 247 -65.34 30.58 -21.81
N GLU A 248 -64.43 31.30 -22.47
CA GLU A 248 -64.74 32.65 -22.96
C GLU A 248 -65.81 32.67 -24.06
N VAL A 249 -65.84 31.65 -24.93
CA VAL A 249 -66.92 31.46 -25.90
C VAL A 249 -68.26 31.21 -25.20
N ILE A 250 -68.29 30.35 -24.17
CA ILE A 250 -69.50 30.13 -23.37
C ILE A 250 -69.96 31.41 -22.71
N LYS A 251 -69.05 32.14 -22.05
CA LYS A 251 -69.36 33.40 -21.38
C LYS A 251 -70.00 34.41 -22.33
N ARG A 252 -69.45 34.56 -23.54
CA ARG A 252 -70.04 35.41 -24.59
C ARG A 252 -71.42 34.90 -25.02
N SER A 253 -71.57 33.60 -25.23
CA SER A 253 -72.86 33.00 -25.61
C SER A 253 -73.93 33.22 -24.54
N VAL A 254 -73.61 33.00 -23.27
CA VAL A 254 -74.53 33.22 -22.15
C VAL A 254 -74.89 34.71 -22.02
N CYS A 255 -73.93 35.61 -22.22
CA CYS A 255 -74.18 37.05 -22.24
C CYS A 255 -75.13 37.46 -23.37
N ILE A 256 -74.89 36.97 -24.59
CA ILE A 256 -75.76 37.23 -25.76
C ILE A 256 -77.16 36.70 -25.51
N GLU A 257 -77.28 35.48 -24.96
CA GLU A 257 -78.58 34.88 -24.67
C GLU A 257 -79.35 35.67 -23.60
N GLY A 258 -78.68 36.08 -22.53
CA GLY A 258 -79.26 36.94 -21.50
C GLY A 258 -79.72 38.28 -22.06
N ALA A 259 -78.90 38.93 -22.88
CA ALA A 259 -79.23 40.18 -23.54
C ALA A 259 -80.42 40.03 -24.50
N ARG A 260 -80.46 38.94 -25.29
CA ARG A 260 -81.57 38.62 -26.18
C ARG A 260 -82.90 38.50 -25.43
N ARG A 261 -82.92 37.77 -24.30
CA ARG A 261 -84.11 37.61 -23.46
C ARG A 261 -84.56 38.94 -22.85
N ALA A 262 -83.62 39.74 -22.34
CA ALA A 262 -83.91 41.04 -21.74
C ALA A 262 -84.50 42.03 -22.77
N LEU A 263 -83.88 42.13 -23.95
CA LEU A 263 -84.34 43.01 -25.03
C LEU A 263 -85.70 42.56 -25.59
N ALA A 264 -85.95 41.25 -25.70
CA ALA A 264 -87.27 40.73 -26.08
C ALA A 264 -88.35 41.14 -25.06
N ARG A 265 -88.09 41.03 -23.76
CA ARG A 265 -89.02 41.49 -22.71
C ARG A 265 -89.23 43.01 -22.77
N ALA A 266 -88.19 43.79 -23.04
CA ALA A 266 -88.32 45.24 -23.22
C ALA A 266 -89.18 45.59 -24.46
N LYS A 267 -88.99 44.87 -25.58
CA LYS A 267 -89.72 45.06 -26.84
C LYS A 267 -91.22 44.81 -26.69
N VAL A 268 -91.64 43.87 -25.82
CA VAL A 268 -93.06 43.62 -25.49
C VAL A 268 -93.73 44.87 -24.89
N HIS A 269 -93.02 45.61 -24.04
CA HIS A 269 -93.55 46.83 -23.40
C HIS A 269 -93.34 48.10 -24.24
N TRP A 270 -92.26 48.15 -25.03
CA TRP A 270 -91.96 49.24 -25.97
C TRP A 270 -91.97 48.72 -27.41
N GLY A 271 -93.16 48.56 -28.01
CA GLY A 271 -93.31 47.95 -29.34
C GLY A 271 -92.50 48.61 -30.47
N LYS A 272 -92.20 49.92 -30.36
CA LYS A 272 -91.37 50.67 -31.31
C LYS A 272 -89.86 50.65 -31.01
N LEU A 273 -89.41 49.91 -29.99
CA LEU A 273 -88.00 49.82 -29.59
C LEU A 273 -87.14 49.22 -30.72
N ASP A 274 -86.18 49.97 -31.22
CA ASP A 274 -85.11 49.47 -32.09
C ASP A 274 -83.93 49.09 -31.19
N ALA A 275 -83.63 47.79 -31.08
CA ALA A 275 -82.65 47.28 -30.11
C ALA A 275 -81.21 47.67 -30.44
N GLU A 276 -80.88 47.84 -31.73
CA GLU A 276 -79.56 48.25 -32.16
C GLU A 276 -79.35 49.73 -31.83
N LYS A 277 -80.27 50.60 -32.28
CA LYS A 277 -80.25 52.03 -31.97
C LYS A 277 -80.29 52.32 -30.48
N PHE A 278 -81.07 51.55 -29.72
CA PHE A 278 -81.16 51.70 -28.27
C PHE A 278 -79.80 51.49 -27.55
N LEU A 279 -78.91 50.69 -28.13
CA LEU A 279 -77.58 50.42 -27.57
C LEU A 279 -76.48 51.32 -28.14
N THR A 280 -76.65 51.83 -29.36
CA THR A 280 -75.63 52.64 -30.05
C THR A 280 -75.86 54.14 -29.93
N ASP A 281 -77.10 54.59 -29.78
CA ASP A 281 -77.43 56.00 -29.78
C ASP A 281 -77.17 56.65 -28.42
N ALA A 282 -76.82 57.94 -28.43
CA ALA A 282 -76.69 58.71 -27.20
C ALA A 282 -78.04 58.78 -26.45
N PRO A 283 -78.04 58.91 -25.11
CA PRO A 283 -79.25 59.10 -24.34
C PRO A 283 -80.09 60.28 -24.89
N PRO A 284 -81.42 60.24 -24.78
CA PRO A 284 -82.27 61.31 -25.26
C PRO A 284 -81.88 62.68 -24.67
N PRO A 285 -82.02 63.78 -25.43
CA PRO A 285 -81.65 65.12 -24.97
C PRO A 285 -82.29 65.47 -23.62
N GLY A 286 -81.49 65.95 -22.67
CA GLY A 286 -81.92 66.31 -21.31
C GLY A 286 -82.04 65.12 -20.34
N LYS A 287 -81.56 63.93 -20.74
CA LYS A 287 -81.49 62.72 -19.89
C LYS A 287 -80.08 62.11 -19.86
N GLU A 288 -79.06 62.89 -20.16
CA GLU A 288 -77.66 62.45 -20.19
C GLU A 288 -77.17 61.95 -18.82
N TYR A 289 -77.78 62.45 -17.73
CA TYR A 289 -77.53 61.96 -16.37
C TYR A 289 -78.08 60.56 -16.09
N ARG A 290 -78.96 60.02 -16.95
CA ARG A 290 -79.57 58.69 -16.77
C ARG A 290 -78.65 57.60 -17.31
N THR A 291 -77.69 57.18 -16.51
CA THR A 291 -76.81 56.07 -16.87
C THR A 291 -77.39 54.71 -16.45
N PRO A 292 -77.09 53.61 -17.17
CA PRO A 292 -77.56 52.27 -16.83
C PRO A 292 -77.25 51.84 -15.38
N GLU A 293 -76.13 52.28 -14.84
CA GLU A 293 -75.63 51.94 -13.49
C GLU A 293 -76.62 52.33 -12.40
N MET A 294 -77.34 53.43 -12.57
CA MET A 294 -78.34 53.89 -11.60
C MET A 294 -79.52 52.92 -11.46
N TYR A 295 -79.77 52.09 -12.47
CA TYR A 295 -80.89 51.17 -12.50
C TYR A 295 -80.51 49.73 -12.13
N TYR A 296 -79.21 49.40 -12.07
CA TYR A 296 -78.72 48.03 -11.79
C TYR A 296 -79.31 47.43 -10.51
N LYS A 297 -79.35 48.21 -9.43
CA LYS A 297 -79.94 47.74 -8.16
C LYS A 297 -81.44 47.41 -8.30
N GLY A 298 -82.17 48.21 -9.08
CA GLY A 298 -83.60 48.03 -9.31
C GLY A 298 -83.91 46.79 -10.16
N VAL A 299 -83.07 46.50 -11.15
CA VAL A 299 -83.29 45.37 -12.08
C VAL A 299 -82.66 44.05 -11.59
N LEU A 300 -81.77 44.08 -10.60
CA LEU A 300 -81.04 42.89 -10.13
C LEU A 300 -81.95 41.74 -9.70
N LYS A 301 -83.06 42.03 -9.01
CA LYS A 301 -84.03 40.99 -8.61
C LYS A 301 -84.63 40.29 -9.84
N GLY A 302 -84.99 41.05 -10.87
CA GLY A 302 -85.48 40.51 -12.13
C GLY A 302 -84.41 39.73 -12.90
N ALA A 303 -83.17 40.22 -12.90
CA ALA A 303 -82.04 39.53 -13.55
C ALA A 303 -81.77 38.15 -12.93
N ARG A 304 -81.93 37.99 -11.61
CA ARG A 304 -81.80 36.68 -10.94
C ARG A 304 -82.88 35.70 -11.37
N LEU A 305 -84.12 36.15 -11.53
CA LEU A 305 -85.21 35.31 -12.05
C LEU A 305 -84.93 34.83 -13.48
N ILE A 306 -84.40 35.72 -14.33
CA ILE A 306 -83.97 35.34 -15.69
C ILE A 306 -82.82 34.31 -15.63
N ALA A 307 -81.91 34.43 -14.67
CA ALA A 307 -80.83 33.47 -14.49
C ALA A 307 -81.34 32.09 -14.03
N GLU A 308 -82.43 32.02 -13.25
CA GLU A 308 -83.07 30.75 -12.87
C GLU A 308 -83.77 30.06 -14.07
N GLU A 309 -84.19 30.83 -15.08
CA GLU A 309 -84.71 30.32 -16.36
C GLU A 309 -83.59 29.85 -17.32
N CYS A 310 -82.32 30.05 -16.98
CA CYS A 310 -81.20 29.54 -17.76
C CYS A 310 -80.98 28.04 -17.46
N PRO A 311 -80.76 27.20 -18.49
CA PRO A 311 -80.39 25.82 -18.25
C PRO A 311 -79.07 25.76 -17.48
N LYS A 312 -79.03 24.91 -16.45
CA LYS A 312 -77.80 24.64 -15.70
C LYS A 312 -76.84 23.89 -16.63
N MET A 313 -75.65 24.44 -16.82
CA MET A 313 -74.55 23.75 -17.52
C MET A 313 -73.93 22.69 -16.61
#